data_AF-A0A7S0PZD5-F1
#
_entry.id   AF-A0A7S0PZD5-F1
#
_cell.length_a   1.000
_cell.length_b   1.000
_cell.length_c   1.000
_cell.angle_alpha   90.00
_cell.angle_beta   90.00
_cell.angle_gamma   90.00
#
_symmetry.space_group_name_H-M   'P 1'
#
loop_
_entity.id
_entity.type
_entity.pdbx_description
1 polymer ?
#
loop_
_entity_poly.entity_id
_entity_poly.type
_entity_poly.pdbx_seq_one_letter_code
_entity_poly.pdbx_strand_id
1 'polypeptide(L)'
;PVLTELDLSRCGFGTIGAQALRQAISGNHTVISLGKLSSLPFSVGLRASMEWYLRSNRESVETAAREAICTARQRETQLRLLPEDERALRRRIFSLEDKMARATAETAQRTREKHQGERLLEVVVTRNGELLDTVADLQQQVESLSATAQLHERRMAKGGKDGKETAKLARQAKRLAARLPPPMPAPSGDLGDELWRAVVTSPAAQRA
;
A
#
# COMPACT_ATOMS: atom_id res chain seq x y z
N PRO A 1 -9.58 -13.51 9.47
CA PRO A 1 -10.60 -12.59 10.04
C PRO A 1 -11.27 -11.86 8.89
N VAL A 2 -12.59 -11.94 8.76
CA VAL A 2 -13.33 -11.31 7.66
C VAL A 2 -13.78 -9.93 8.11
N LEU A 3 -13.32 -8.88 7.44
CA LEU A 3 -13.76 -7.52 7.73
C LEU A 3 -15.12 -7.29 7.05
N THR A 4 -16.17 -7.13 7.84
CA THR A 4 -17.54 -6.88 7.36
C THR A 4 -17.93 -5.41 7.46
N GLU A 5 -17.37 -4.70 8.44
CA GLU A 5 -17.65 -3.30 8.72
C GLU A 5 -16.36 -2.53 8.94
N LEU A 6 -16.28 -1.34 8.37
CA LEU A 6 -15.14 -0.43 8.50
C LEU A 6 -15.67 1.00 8.65
N ASP A 7 -15.61 1.57 9.86
CA ASP A 7 -16.07 2.95 10.06
C ASP A 7 -14.98 3.96 9.70
N LEU A 8 -15.26 4.77 8.68
CA LEU A 8 -14.35 5.81 8.19
C LEU A 8 -14.90 7.23 8.43
N SER A 9 -16.01 7.37 9.16
CA SER A 9 -16.76 8.61 9.32
C SER A 9 -15.96 9.80 9.87
N ARG A 10 -14.84 9.54 10.55
CA ARG A 10 -13.96 10.56 11.16
C ARG A 10 -12.64 10.75 10.42
N CYS A 11 -12.48 10.14 9.25
CA CYS A 11 -11.25 10.23 8.48
C CYS A 11 -11.38 11.28 7.37
N GLY A 12 -10.49 12.27 7.38
CA GLY A 12 -10.38 13.27 6.32
C GLY A 12 -9.61 12.71 5.14
N PHE A 13 -10.31 12.07 4.19
CA PHE A 13 -9.67 11.60 2.96
C PHE A 13 -9.63 12.71 1.91
N GLY A 14 -8.46 12.91 1.31
CA GLY A 14 -8.36 13.60 0.03
C GLY A 14 -8.92 12.77 -1.12
N THR A 15 -9.06 13.38 -2.30
CA THR A 15 -9.55 12.72 -3.53
C THR A 15 -8.79 11.45 -3.88
N ILE A 16 -7.46 11.47 -3.73
CA ILE A 16 -6.56 10.33 -3.98
C ILE A 16 -6.87 9.17 -3.02
N GLY A 17 -7.01 9.46 -1.72
CA GLY A 17 -7.33 8.45 -0.71
C GLY A 17 -8.71 7.82 -0.93
N ALA A 18 -9.69 8.63 -1.36
CA ALA A 18 -11.04 8.16 -1.67
C ALA A 18 -11.06 7.23 -2.89
N GLN A 19 -10.25 7.52 -3.91
CA GLN A 19 -10.13 6.69 -5.11
C GLN A 19 -9.40 5.37 -4.84
N ALA A 20 -8.34 5.40 -4.03
CA ALA A 20 -7.65 4.21 -3.55
C ALA A 20 -8.60 3.32 -2.73
N LEU A 21 -9.40 3.92 -1.86
CA LEU A 21 -10.42 3.21 -1.09
C LEU A 21 -11.45 2.53 -2.01
N ARG A 22 -11.93 3.21 -3.06
CA ARG A 22 -12.83 2.60 -4.05
C ARG A 22 -12.20 1.36 -4.71
N GLN A 23 -10.94 1.46 -5.12
CA GLN A 23 -10.23 0.32 -5.72
C GLN A 23 -10.11 -0.83 -4.71
N ALA A 24 -9.78 -0.54 -3.46
CA ALA A 24 -9.70 -1.55 -2.40
C ALA A 24 -11.04 -2.24 -2.16
N ILE A 25 -12.15 -1.50 -2.16
CA ILE A 25 -13.51 -2.07 -2.00
C ILE A 25 -13.90 -2.88 -3.23
N SER A 26 -13.54 -2.45 -4.45
CA SER A 26 -13.89 -3.20 -5.66
C SER A 26 -13.24 -4.59 -5.71
N GLY A 27 -12.08 -4.76 -5.06
CA GLY A 27 -11.42 -6.06 -4.90
C GLY A 27 -11.82 -6.84 -3.65
N ASN A 28 -12.73 -6.29 -2.82
CA ASN A 28 -13.18 -6.90 -1.58
C ASN A 28 -14.66 -7.27 -1.68
N HIS A 29 -14.97 -8.55 -1.46
CA HIS A 29 -16.34 -9.08 -1.58
C HIS A 29 -17.04 -9.30 -0.23
N THR A 30 -16.40 -8.93 0.88
CA THR A 30 -16.89 -9.23 2.23
C THR A 30 -17.28 -8.00 3.03
N VAL A 31 -16.79 -6.81 2.65
CA VAL A 31 -17.17 -5.55 3.31
C VAL A 31 -18.57 -5.14 2.87
N ILE A 32 -19.45 -4.96 3.85
CA ILE A 32 -20.87 -4.64 3.66
C ILE A 32 -21.17 -3.19 4.10
N SER A 33 -20.36 -2.64 5.02
CA SER A 33 -20.55 -1.28 5.55
C SER A 33 -19.23 -0.52 5.68
N LEU A 34 -19.24 0.74 5.27
CA LEU A 34 -18.12 1.69 5.39
C LEU A 34 -18.45 2.86 6.35
N GLY A 35 -19.43 2.67 7.24
CA GLY A 35 -20.01 3.76 8.02
C GLY A 35 -20.88 4.69 7.15
N LYS A 36 -21.08 5.93 7.60
CA LYS A 36 -21.92 6.91 6.88
C LYS A 36 -21.18 7.49 5.67
N LEU A 37 -21.39 6.91 4.49
CA LEU A 37 -20.88 7.45 3.21
C LEU A 37 -21.34 8.89 2.92
N SER A 38 -22.47 9.30 3.49
CA SER A 38 -22.99 10.67 3.39
C SER A 38 -22.19 11.71 4.15
N SER A 39 -21.46 11.32 5.21
CA SER A 39 -20.60 12.23 5.98
C SER A 39 -19.21 12.41 5.38
N LEU A 40 -18.86 11.62 4.37
CA LEU A 40 -17.56 11.66 3.71
C LEU A 40 -17.57 12.68 2.56
N PRO A 41 -16.48 13.46 2.38
CA PRO A 41 -16.36 14.48 1.34
C PRO A 41 -16.06 13.85 -0.04
N PHE A 42 -16.89 12.89 -0.46
CA PHE A 42 -16.76 12.21 -1.74
C PHE A 42 -17.59 12.90 -2.82
N SER A 43 -17.09 12.84 -4.06
CA SER A 43 -17.89 13.23 -5.21
C SER A 43 -19.11 12.29 -5.35
N VAL A 44 -20.20 12.81 -5.90
CA VAL A 44 -21.46 12.06 -6.06
C VAL A 44 -21.24 10.75 -6.84
N GLY A 45 -20.42 10.79 -7.90
CA GLY A 45 -20.09 9.60 -8.68
C GLY A 45 -19.26 8.56 -7.91
N LEU A 46 -18.30 9.01 -7.09
CA LEU A 46 -17.50 8.11 -6.27
C LEU A 46 -18.38 7.42 -5.21
N ARG A 47 -19.25 8.20 -4.55
CA ARG A 47 -20.21 7.68 -3.56
C ARG A 47 -21.13 6.64 -4.17
N ALA A 48 -21.75 6.94 -5.31
CA ALA A 48 -22.63 5.99 -6.01
C ALA A 48 -21.91 4.68 -6.37
N SER A 49 -20.66 4.76 -6.83
CA SER A 49 -19.87 3.57 -7.14
C SER A 49 -19.56 2.72 -5.90
N MET A 50 -19.19 3.36 -4.77
CA MET A 50 -18.94 2.67 -3.51
C MET A 50 -20.21 2.01 -2.97
N GLU A 51 -21.34 2.71 -2.99
CA GLU A 51 -22.64 2.16 -2.58
C GLU A 51 -23.03 0.95 -3.43
N TRP A 52 -22.75 0.98 -4.73
CA TRP A 52 -22.98 -0.15 -5.61
C TRP A 52 -22.15 -1.37 -5.21
N TYR A 53 -20.85 -1.21 -4.96
CA TYR A 53 -19.99 -2.32 -4.51
C TYR A 53 -20.46 -2.91 -3.17
N LEU A 54 -20.79 -2.06 -2.19
CA LEU A 54 -21.29 -2.54 -0.89
C LEU A 54 -22.63 -3.28 -1.02
N ARG A 55 -23.54 -2.78 -1.87
CA ARG A 55 -24.81 -3.46 -2.15
C ARG A 55 -24.58 -4.82 -2.81
N SER A 56 -23.70 -4.87 -3.81
CA SER A 56 -23.35 -6.12 -4.50
C SER A 56 -22.73 -7.14 -3.54
N ASN A 57 -21.84 -6.71 -2.64
CA ASN A 57 -21.28 -7.57 -1.61
C ASN A 57 -22.36 -8.10 -0.65
N ARG A 58 -23.28 -7.24 -0.23
CA ARG A 58 -24.41 -7.64 0.62
C ARG A 58 -25.27 -8.69 -0.05
N GLU A 59 -25.64 -8.48 -1.31
CA GLU A 59 -26.41 -9.44 -2.10
C GLU A 59 -25.67 -10.77 -2.22
N SER A 60 -24.36 -10.74 -2.50
CA SER A 60 -23.53 -11.95 -2.56
C SER A 60 -23.48 -12.72 -1.24
N VAL A 61 -23.44 -12.02 -0.10
CA VAL A 61 -23.45 -12.65 1.23
C VAL A 61 -24.84 -13.24 1.51
N GLU A 62 -25.91 -12.52 1.17
CA GLU A 62 -27.28 -12.99 1.35
C GLU A 62 -27.61 -14.21 0.46
N THR A 63 -27.17 -14.23 -0.80
CA THR A 63 -27.35 -15.39 -1.69
C THR A 63 -26.58 -16.59 -1.18
N ALA A 64 -25.31 -16.42 -0.79
CA ALA A 64 -24.51 -17.50 -0.21
C ALA A 64 -25.15 -18.06 1.07
N ALA A 65 -25.73 -17.20 1.92
CA ALA A 65 -26.46 -17.63 3.11
C ALA A 65 -27.73 -18.43 2.76
N ARG A 66 -28.50 -17.99 1.76
CA ARG A 66 -29.70 -18.71 1.29
C ARG A 66 -29.35 -20.07 0.70
N GLU A 67 -28.28 -20.15 -0.09
CA GLU A 67 -27.77 -21.41 -0.65
C GLU A 67 -27.28 -22.36 0.45
N ALA A 68 -26.59 -21.83 1.47
CA ALA A 68 -26.17 -22.62 2.64
C ALA A 68 -27.37 -23.21 3.40
N ILE A 69 -28.46 -22.45 3.56
CA ILE A 69 -29.70 -22.96 4.18
C ILE A 69 -30.35 -24.02 3.31
N CYS A 70 -30.42 -23.81 1.99
CA CYS A 70 -31.02 -24.75 1.06
C CYS A 70 -30.26 -26.08 1.04
N THR A 71 -28.93 -26.02 0.94
CA THR A 71 -28.05 -27.20 0.97
C THR A 71 -28.12 -27.93 2.32
N ALA A 72 -28.19 -27.20 3.44
CA ALA A 72 -28.39 -27.80 4.76
C ALA A 72 -29.72 -28.58 4.84
N ARG A 73 -30.82 -27.98 4.34
CA ARG A 73 -32.13 -28.65 4.28
C ARG A 73 -32.10 -29.87 3.37
N GLN A 74 -31.45 -29.78 2.22
CA GLN A 74 -31.30 -30.90 1.29
C GLN A 74 -30.49 -32.05 1.91
N ARG A 75 -29.42 -31.73 2.65
CA ARG A 75 -28.64 -32.73 3.40
C ARG A 75 -29.47 -33.36 4.52
N GLU A 76 -30.32 -32.59 5.19
CA GLU A 76 -31.22 -33.11 6.22
C GLU A 76 -32.29 -34.05 5.64
N THR A 77 -32.90 -33.69 4.50
CA THR A 77 -33.87 -34.58 3.84
C THR A 77 -33.22 -35.87 3.36
N GLN A 78 -32.00 -35.80 2.84
CA GLN A 78 -31.21 -36.99 2.52
C GLN A 78 -31.00 -37.86 3.76
N LEU A 79 -30.60 -37.30 4.89
CA LEU A 79 -30.40 -38.06 6.13
C LEU A 79 -31.67 -38.75 6.64
N ARG A 80 -32.86 -38.17 6.41
CA ARG A 80 -34.13 -38.78 6.84
C ARG A 80 -34.46 -40.07 6.09
N LEU A 81 -33.91 -40.26 4.88
CA LEU A 81 -34.12 -41.46 4.08
C LEU A 81 -33.20 -42.63 4.49
N LEU A 82 -32.20 -42.38 5.33
CA LEU A 82 -31.22 -43.39 5.74
C LEU A 82 -31.56 -44.03 7.10
N PRO A 83 -31.22 -45.33 7.29
CA PRO A 83 -31.19 -45.99 8.60
C PRO A 83 -30.35 -45.24 9.64
N GLU A 84 -30.66 -45.41 10.93
CA GLU A 84 -30.01 -44.66 12.03
C GLU A 84 -28.48 -44.80 12.03
N ASP A 85 -27.99 -46.01 11.79
CA ASP A 85 -26.56 -46.34 11.81
C ASP A 85 -25.80 -45.64 10.67
N GLU A 86 -26.44 -45.51 9.51
CA GLU A 86 -25.86 -44.83 8.34
C GLU A 86 -25.95 -43.30 8.45
N ARG A 87 -26.95 -42.76 9.18
CA ARG A 87 -27.07 -41.31 9.43
C ARG A 87 -25.85 -40.75 10.15
N ALA A 88 -25.31 -41.48 11.13
CA ALA A 88 -24.13 -41.04 11.87
C ALA A 88 -22.91 -40.90 10.96
N LEU A 89 -22.67 -41.91 10.11
CA LEU A 89 -21.60 -41.89 9.11
C LEU A 89 -21.79 -40.75 8.10
N ARG A 90 -23.01 -40.56 7.60
CA ARG A 90 -23.29 -39.53 6.60
C ARG A 90 -23.14 -38.10 7.17
N ARG A 91 -23.52 -37.85 8.43
CA ARG A 91 -23.22 -36.59 9.14
C ARG A 91 -21.71 -36.34 9.25
N ARG A 92 -20.94 -37.39 9.56
CA ARG A 92 -19.48 -37.32 9.62
C ARG A 92 -18.88 -36.94 8.26
N ILE A 93 -19.38 -37.56 7.17
CA ILE A 93 -18.95 -37.25 5.80
C ILE A 93 -19.23 -35.78 5.46
N PHE A 94 -20.45 -35.29 5.66
CA PHE A 94 -20.78 -33.88 5.41
C PHE A 94 -19.90 -32.92 6.23
N SER A 95 -19.62 -33.25 7.49
CA SER A 95 -18.71 -32.45 8.32
C SER A 95 -17.28 -32.43 7.76
N LEU A 96 -16.79 -33.56 7.24
CA LEU A 96 -15.47 -33.64 6.62
C LEU A 96 -15.42 -32.88 5.29
N GLU A 97 -16.45 -33.00 4.45
CA GLU A 97 -16.60 -32.21 3.22
C GLU A 97 -16.58 -30.71 3.53
N ASP A 98 -17.32 -30.25 4.54
CA ASP A 98 -17.33 -28.84 4.95
C ASP A 98 -15.99 -28.37 5.50
N LYS A 99 -15.22 -29.26 6.15
CA LYS A 99 -13.86 -28.96 6.62
C LYS A 99 -12.88 -28.88 5.45
N MET A 100 -12.97 -29.80 4.49
CA MET A 100 -12.15 -29.79 3.28
C MET A 100 -12.45 -28.55 2.43
N ALA A 101 -13.73 -28.21 2.23
CA ALA A 101 -14.13 -27.01 1.52
C ALA A 101 -13.55 -25.74 2.17
N ARG A 102 -13.63 -25.62 3.51
CA ARG A 102 -12.99 -24.53 4.25
C ARG A 102 -11.47 -24.50 4.08
N ALA A 103 -10.79 -25.63 4.21
CA ALA A 103 -9.35 -25.71 4.02
C ALA A 103 -8.93 -25.30 2.60
N THR A 104 -9.66 -25.75 1.57
CA THR A 104 -9.38 -25.35 0.18
C THR A 104 -9.60 -23.86 -0.04
N ALA A 105 -10.69 -23.29 0.49
CA ALA A 105 -10.95 -21.85 0.44
C ALA A 105 -9.86 -21.04 1.15
N GLU A 106 -9.39 -21.48 2.32
CA GLU A 106 -8.28 -20.85 3.04
C GLU A 106 -6.98 -20.91 2.25
N THR A 107 -6.65 -22.03 1.62
CA THR A 107 -5.45 -22.12 0.77
C THR A 107 -5.54 -21.20 -0.43
N ALA A 108 -6.70 -21.13 -1.10
CA ALA A 108 -6.94 -20.23 -2.22
C ALA A 108 -6.84 -18.75 -1.79
N GLN A 109 -7.35 -18.42 -0.61
CA GLN A 109 -7.20 -17.09 -0.02
C GLN A 109 -5.73 -16.75 0.23
N ARG A 110 -4.98 -17.64 0.89
CA ARG A 110 -3.53 -17.45 1.13
C ARG A 110 -2.75 -17.27 -0.17
N THR A 111 -3.08 -18.02 -1.23
CA THR A 111 -2.42 -17.84 -2.53
C THR A 111 -2.74 -16.49 -3.16
N ARG A 112 -3.97 -15.99 -3.02
CA ARG A 112 -4.35 -14.65 -3.51
C ARG A 112 -3.64 -13.56 -2.72
N GLU A 113 -3.62 -13.65 -1.39
CA GLU A 113 -2.92 -12.71 -0.52
C GLU A 113 -1.42 -12.70 -0.80
N LYS A 114 -0.81 -13.88 -0.98
CA LYS A 114 0.59 -14.01 -1.39
C LYS A 114 0.84 -13.31 -2.72
N HIS A 115 0.00 -13.58 -3.73
CA HIS A 115 0.14 -12.97 -5.05
C HIS A 115 -0.07 -11.44 -5.02
N GLN A 116 -1.03 -10.95 -4.21
CA GLN A 116 -1.20 -9.52 -3.99
C GLN A 116 0.02 -8.90 -3.31
N GLY A 117 0.60 -9.58 -2.31
CA GLY A 117 1.83 -9.17 -1.65
C GLY A 117 3.01 -9.10 -2.62
N GLU A 118 3.18 -10.10 -3.48
CA GLU A 118 4.20 -10.13 -4.54
C GLU A 118 4.02 -8.95 -5.52
N ARG A 119 2.79 -8.67 -5.96
CA ARG A 119 2.51 -7.53 -6.84
C ARG A 119 2.76 -6.18 -6.17
N LEU A 120 2.42 -6.03 -4.89
CA LEU A 120 2.71 -4.80 -4.14
C LEU A 120 4.22 -4.62 -3.97
N LEU A 121 4.95 -5.70 -3.68
CA LEU A 121 6.40 -5.66 -3.59
C LEU A 121 7.04 -5.25 -4.92
N GLU A 122 6.56 -5.79 -6.04
CA GLU A 122 7.00 -5.42 -7.39
C GLU A 122 6.79 -3.92 -7.65
N VAL A 123 5.58 -3.39 -7.38
CA VAL A 123 5.29 -1.95 -7.55
C VAL A 123 6.20 -1.08 -6.68
N VAL A 124 6.45 -1.49 -5.43
CA VAL A 124 7.34 -0.75 -4.51
C VAL A 124 8.78 -0.76 -5.00
N VAL A 125 9.28 -1.91 -5.45
CA VAL A 125 10.65 -2.03 -5.99
C VAL A 125 10.81 -1.15 -7.23
N THR A 126 9.87 -1.21 -8.17
CA THR A 126 9.88 -0.37 -9.38
C THR A 126 9.87 1.11 -9.02
N ARG A 127 8.98 1.52 -8.09
CA ARG A 127 8.89 2.92 -7.68
C ARG A 127 10.14 3.41 -6.96
N ASN A 128 10.76 2.55 -6.15
CA ASN A 128 12.04 2.88 -5.51
C ASN A 128 13.17 3.00 -6.53
N GLY A 129 13.18 2.18 -7.58
CA GLY A 129 14.10 2.32 -8.71
C GLY A 129 13.95 3.70 -9.37
N GLU A 130 12.73 4.08 -9.75
CA GLU A 130 12.45 5.41 -10.32
C GLU A 130 12.90 6.56 -9.38
N LEU A 131 12.70 6.42 -8.07
CA LEU A 131 13.14 7.43 -7.11
C LEU A 131 14.68 7.52 -7.05
N LEU A 132 15.38 6.39 -7.07
CA LEU A 132 16.85 6.37 -7.11
C LEU A 132 17.38 7.05 -8.37
N ASP A 133 16.77 6.80 -9.54
CA ASP A 133 17.13 7.47 -10.79
C ASP A 133 16.93 8.99 -10.68
N THR A 134 15.79 9.44 -10.14
CA THR A 134 15.57 10.89 -9.94
C THR A 134 16.55 11.52 -8.94
N VAL A 135 16.98 10.79 -7.92
CA VAL A 135 18.00 11.25 -6.97
C VAL A 135 19.36 11.37 -7.65
N ALA A 136 19.72 10.41 -8.50
CA ALA A 136 20.95 10.45 -9.30
C ALA A 136 20.96 11.64 -10.26
N ASP A 137 19.86 11.89 -10.97
CA ASP A 137 19.69 13.04 -11.86
C ASP A 137 19.86 14.37 -11.10
N LEU A 138 19.24 14.49 -9.92
CA LEU A 138 19.37 15.69 -9.08
C LEU A 138 20.81 15.87 -8.56
N GLN A 139 21.51 14.79 -8.20
CA GLN A 139 22.91 14.85 -7.80
C GLN A 139 23.79 15.36 -8.96
N GLN A 140 23.59 14.85 -10.17
CA GLN A 140 24.31 15.32 -11.37
C GLN A 140 24.03 16.80 -11.65
N GLN A 141 22.79 17.27 -11.47
CA GLN A 141 22.44 18.68 -11.60
C GLN A 141 23.18 19.54 -10.56
N VAL A 142 23.21 19.12 -9.30
CA VAL A 142 23.94 19.82 -8.23
C VAL A 142 25.43 19.90 -8.53
N GLU A 143 26.05 18.83 -9.01
CA GLU A 143 27.46 18.82 -9.41
C GLU A 143 27.73 19.81 -10.55
N SER A 144 26.87 19.83 -11.58
CA SER A 144 27.01 20.77 -12.71
C SER A 144 26.86 22.24 -12.27
N LEU A 145 25.93 22.54 -11.36
CA LEU A 145 25.76 23.86 -10.77
C LEU A 145 26.94 24.26 -9.89
N SER A 146 27.50 23.31 -9.14
CA SER A 146 28.69 23.54 -8.33
C SER A 146 29.93 23.86 -9.19
N ALA A 147 30.10 23.15 -10.31
CA ALA A 147 31.21 23.38 -11.25
C ALA A 147 31.11 24.74 -11.95
N THR A 148 29.90 25.13 -12.37
CA THR A 148 29.66 26.46 -12.97
C THR A 148 29.86 27.58 -11.96
N ALA A 149 29.45 27.38 -10.70
CA ALA A 149 29.71 28.33 -9.61
C ALA A 149 31.22 28.50 -9.34
N GLN A 150 31.99 27.42 -9.29
CA GLN A 150 33.46 27.48 -9.11
C GLN A 150 34.15 28.20 -10.29
N LEU A 151 33.71 27.96 -11.52
CA LEU A 151 34.22 28.69 -12.70
C LEU A 151 33.92 30.19 -12.61
N HIS A 152 32.72 30.55 -12.15
CA HIS A 152 32.34 31.94 -11.94
C HIS A 152 33.18 32.61 -10.84
N GLU A 153 33.42 31.95 -9.71
CA GLU A 153 34.33 32.44 -8.67
C GLU A 153 35.76 32.66 -9.20
N ARG A 154 36.30 31.71 -9.98
CA ARG A 154 37.63 31.84 -10.60
C ARG A 154 37.71 33.01 -11.59
N ARG A 155 36.64 33.28 -12.35
CA ARG A 155 36.56 34.46 -13.24
C ARG A 155 36.53 35.76 -12.44
N MET A 156 35.72 35.82 -11.39
CA MET A 156 35.64 36.99 -10.51
C MET A 156 36.96 37.25 -9.75
N ALA A 157 37.72 36.21 -9.40
CA ALA A 157 39.04 36.36 -8.79
C ALA A 157 40.12 36.91 -9.75
N LYS A 158 39.95 36.76 -11.07
CA LYS A 158 40.89 37.27 -12.10
C LYS A 158 40.50 38.65 -12.66
N GLY A 159 39.25 39.08 -12.49
CA GLY A 159 38.76 40.41 -12.85
C GLY A 159 39.15 41.46 -11.81
N GLY A 160 40.22 42.21 -12.07
CA GLY A 160 40.64 43.34 -11.24
C GLY A 160 39.59 44.46 -11.19
N LYS A 161 39.46 45.06 -10.00
CA LYS A 161 38.61 46.19 -9.53
C LYS A 161 37.25 45.88 -8.88
N ASP A 162 36.47 44.88 -9.28
CA ASP A 162 35.14 44.63 -8.66
C ASP A 162 35.13 43.66 -7.46
N GLY A 163 36.28 43.02 -7.17
CA GLY A 163 36.43 42.01 -6.11
C GLY A 163 36.16 42.47 -4.67
N LYS A 164 36.02 43.78 -4.41
CA LYS A 164 35.71 44.30 -3.06
C LYS A 164 34.21 44.20 -2.72
N GLU A 165 33.32 44.34 -3.69
CA GLU A 165 31.87 44.23 -3.51
C GLU A 165 31.44 42.76 -3.34
N THR A 166 31.99 41.88 -4.17
CA THR A 166 31.73 40.43 -4.11
C THR A 166 32.29 39.79 -2.83
N ALA A 167 33.44 40.26 -2.32
CA ALA A 167 33.97 39.83 -1.02
C ALA A 167 33.09 40.27 0.17
N LYS A 168 32.41 41.43 0.07
CA LYS A 168 31.42 41.86 1.07
C LYS A 168 30.16 40.99 1.03
N LEU A 169 29.64 40.70 -0.15
CA LEU A 169 28.47 39.82 -0.33
C LEU A 169 28.77 38.38 0.11
N ALA A 170 29.95 37.84 -0.20
CA ALA A 170 30.37 36.52 0.26
C ALA A 170 30.48 36.44 1.80
N ARG A 171 30.98 37.49 2.47
CA ARG A 171 30.98 37.59 3.94
C ARG A 171 29.57 37.68 4.52
N GLN A 172 28.65 38.34 3.83
CA GLN A 172 27.25 38.47 4.24
C GLN A 172 26.49 37.15 4.08
N ALA A 173 26.70 36.43 2.96
CA ALA A 173 26.17 35.09 2.74
C ALA A 173 26.71 34.08 3.77
N LYS A 174 27.99 34.13 4.11
CA LYS A 174 28.59 33.27 5.15
C LYS A 174 28.02 33.54 6.54
N ARG A 175 27.68 34.80 6.85
CA ARG A 175 26.96 35.18 8.08
C ARG A 175 25.51 34.69 8.11
N LEU A 176 24.83 34.65 6.97
CA LEU A 176 23.48 34.11 6.86
C LEU A 176 23.46 32.57 6.93
N ALA A 177 24.43 31.91 6.31
CA ALA A 177 24.60 30.46 6.41
C ALA A 177 24.92 30.01 7.85
N ALA A 178 25.70 30.81 8.60
CA ALA A 178 25.96 30.55 10.03
C ALA A 178 24.74 30.79 10.94
N ARG A 179 23.67 31.42 10.43
CA ARG A 179 22.39 31.60 11.14
C ARG A 179 21.38 30.48 10.83
N LEU A 180 21.64 29.63 9.84
CA LEU A 180 20.84 28.44 9.61
C LEU A 180 21.16 27.40 10.68
N PRO A 181 20.15 26.68 11.21
CA PRO A 181 20.38 25.62 12.18
C PRO A 181 21.30 24.54 11.57
N PRO A 182 22.23 23.97 12.35
CA PRO A 182 23.11 22.94 11.84
C PRO A 182 22.29 21.78 11.27
N PRO A 183 22.76 21.14 10.18
CA PRO A 183 22.11 19.96 9.65
C PRO A 183 21.99 18.93 10.77
N MET A 184 20.78 18.39 10.94
CA MET A 184 20.51 17.36 11.95
C MET A 184 21.54 16.24 11.80
N PRO A 185 22.13 15.77 12.93
CA PRO A 185 23.08 14.68 12.87
C PRO A 185 22.42 13.49 12.18
N ALA A 186 23.12 12.91 11.22
CA ALA A 186 22.71 11.65 10.60
C ALA A 186 22.43 10.64 11.73
N PRO A 187 21.35 9.84 11.64
CA PRO A 187 21.01 8.87 12.67
C PRO A 187 22.18 7.89 12.82
N SER A 188 22.98 8.10 13.87
CA SER A 188 24.03 7.18 14.30
C SER A 188 23.34 5.99 14.96
N GLY A 189 23.01 5.00 14.15
CA GLY A 189 22.49 3.73 14.62
C GLY A 189 22.88 2.63 13.65
N ASP A 190 23.57 1.62 14.16
CA ASP A 190 24.01 0.41 13.44
C ASP A 190 22.89 -0.31 12.66
N LEU A 191 21.61 0.04 12.89
CA LEU A 191 20.47 -0.45 12.11
C LEU A 191 20.47 0.01 10.64
N GLY A 192 21.06 1.16 10.33
CA GLY A 192 21.12 1.66 8.95
C GLY A 192 21.95 0.74 8.04
N ASP A 193 23.12 0.33 8.53
CA ASP A 193 24.05 -0.51 7.78
C ASP A 193 23.56 -1.96 7.62
N GLU A 194 22.82 -2.50 8.60
CA GLU A 194 22.21 -3.83 8.47
C GLU A 194 21.08 -3.87 7.44
N LEU A 195 20.23 -2.83 7.38
CA LEU A 195 19.16 -2.73 6.39
C LEU A 195 19.73 -2.51 4.98
N TRP A 196 20.78 -1.71 4.82
CA TRP A 196 21.45 -1.53 3.52
C TRP A 196 22.14 -2.82 3.05
N ARG A 197 22.80 -3.58 3.94
CA ARG A 197 23.39 -4.88 3.58
C ARG A 197 22.32 -5.92 3.21
N ALA A 198 21.17 -5.93 3.91
CA ALA A 198 20.07 -6.85 3.59
C ALA A 198 19.45 -6.57 2.21
N VAL A 199 19.40 -5.31 1.78
CA VAL A 199 18.90 -4.94 0.45
C VAL A 199 19.90 -5.32 -0.66
N VAL A 200 21.20 -5.10 -0.44
CA VAL A 200 22.25 -5.39 -1.45
C VAL A 200 22.55 -6.90 -1.57
N THR A 201 22.36 -7.68 -0.51
CA THR A 201 22.62 -9.14 -0.53
C THR A 201 21.40 -9.98 -0.91
N SER A 202 20.24 -9.36 -1.14
CA SER A 202 19.05 -10.10 -1.58
C SER A 202 19.24 -10.66 -3.00
N PRO A 203 18.96 -11.97 -3.23
CA PRO A 203 19.07 -12.60 -4.55
C PRO A 203 18.23 -11.94 -5.65
N ALA A 204 17.24 -11.12 -5.26
CA ALA A 204 16.43 -10.34 -6.18
C ALA A 204 17.22 -9.18 -6.82
N ALA A 205 18.21 -8.61 -6.14
CA ALA A 205 19.03 -7.52 -6.66
C ALA A 205 20.13 -7.99 -7.64
N GLN A 206 20.51 -9.27 -7.60
CA GLN A 206 21.53 -9.85 -8.50
C GLN A 206 20.97 -10.32 -9.85
N ARG A 207 19.67 -10.15 -10.09
CA ARG A 207 19.00 -10.54 -11.35
C ARG A 207 18.50 -9.36 -12.17
N ALA A 208 18.74 -8.12 -11.72
CA ALA A 208 18.53 -6.89 -12.49
C ALA A 208 19.87 -6.42 -13.06
#